data_AF-M6HAF9-F1
#
_entry.id   AF-M6HAF9-F1
#
_cell.length_a   1.000
_cell.length_b   1.000
_cell.length_c   1.000
_cell.angle_alpha   90.00
_cell.angle_beta   90.00
_cell.angle_gamma   90.00
#
_symmetry.space_group_name_H-M   'P 1'
#
loop_
_entity.id
_entity.type
_entity.pdbx_description
1 polymer ?
#
loop_
_entity_poly.entity_id
_entity_poly.type
_entity_poly.pdbx_seq_one_letter_code
_entity_poly.pdbx_strand_id
1 'polypeptide(L)'
;MDQTGKEYSKKFYPALIKTEDGEVEIPVFRSDVGLHLRLSKVNAQINKIREEYIGLFAESFQLIDEAYQDYLDNIELINLDKKPDEKKELAIDKIGFATHYTTLADPKFVEKIDKCETASLAKAEEFLNTLLEKFRVLVHDSDSYIDIFNSIPFSGTDFTGLTQFTNSLETEARKYRGEGTLKK
;
A
#
# COMPACT_ATOMS: atom_id res chain seq x y z
N MET A 1 34.19 34.00 4.03
CA MET A 1 33.80 33.34 5.30
C MET A 1 32.29 33.31 5.28
N ASP A 2 31.72 32.17 4.86
CA ASP A 2 30.27 32.01 4.77
C ASP A 2 29.79 31.39 6.07
N GLN A 3 29.00 32.15 6.83
CA GLN A 3 28.43 31.76 8.12
C GLN A 3 27.03 31.19 7.91
N THR A 4 26.94 29.96 7.42
CA THR A 4 25.73 29.13 7.57
C THR A 4 26.14 27.71 7.91
N GLY A 5 26.86 27.56 9.03
CA GLY A 5 27.09 26.25 9.63
C GLY A 5 25.81 25.77 10.29
N LYS A 6 24.95 25.05 9.54
CA LYS A 6 23.90 24.23 10.17
C LYS A 6 24.60 23.27 11.12
N GLU A 7 24.42 23.46 12.42
CA GLU A 7 24.99 22.60 13.45
C GLU A 7 24.27 21.24 13.40
N TYR A 8 24.78 20.32 12.58
CA TYR A 8 24.25 18.97 12.54
C TYR A 8 24.57 18.26 13.84
N SER A 9 23.53 17.85 14.56
CA SER A 9 23.71 17.16 15.84
C SER A 9 24.34 15.78 15.65
N LYS A 10 24.93 15.22 16.70
CA LYS A 10 25.37 13.80 16.71
C LYS A 10 24.23 12.79 16.46
N LYS A 11 22.95 13.23 16.42
CA LYS A 11 21.76 12.36 16.37
C LYS A 11 21.09 12.31 15.00
N PHE A 12 21.32 13.29 14.12
CA PHE A 12 20.73 13.34 12.78
C PHE A 12 21.68 13.99 11.78
N TYR A 13 21.41 13.86 10.50
CA TYR A 13 22.24 14.44 9.42
C TYR A 13 21.36 14.70 8.18
N PRO A 14 21.79 15.59 7.27
CA PRO A 14 21.03 15.89 6.06
C PRO A 14 21.19 14.75 5.05
N ALA A 15 20.11 14.06 4.73
CA ALA A 15 20.08 13.07 3.66
C ALA A 15 19.52 13.72 2.39
N LEU A 16 20.21 13.54 1.25
CA LEU A 16 19.71 13.96 -0.05
C LEU A 16 18.82 12.84 -0.62
N ILE A 17 17.52 13.10 -0.71
CA ILE A 17 16.54 12.16 -1.23
C ILE A 17 16.09 12.62 -2.61
N LYS A 18 16.13 11.71 -3.58
CA LYS A 18 15.60 11.96 -4.92
C LYS A 18 14.08 11.87 -4.87
N THR A 19 13.43 12.93 -5.33
CA THR A 19 11.98 13.04 -5.57
C THR A 19 11.75 13.34 -7.05
N GLU A 20 10.51 13.29 -7.51
CA GLU A 20 10.17 13.66 -8.90
C GLU A 20 10.49 15.13 -9.21
N ASP A 21 10.40 16.01 -8.20
CA ASP A 21 10.67 17.44 -8.29
C ASP A 21 12.17 17.81 -8.12
N GLY A 22 13.03 16.83 -7.84
CA GLY A 22 14.48 17.01 -7.65
C GLY A 22 15.04 16.39 -6.37
N GLU A 23 16.26 16.77 -6.00
CA GLU A 23 16.90 16.33 -4.76
C GLU A 23 16.50 17.24 -3.60
N VAL A 24 15.95 16.64 -2.53
CA VAL A 24 15.54 17.35 -1.31
C VAL A 24 16.39 16.90 -0.14
N GLU A 25 16.87 17.87 0.64
CA GLU A 25 17.60 17.63 1.87
C GLU A 25 16.63 17.39 3.03
N ILE A 26 16.64 16.19 3.62
CA ILE A 26 15.77 15.80 4.73
C ILE A 26 16.64 15.39 5.92
N PRO A 27 16.39 15.92 7.14
CA PRO A 27 17.16 15.55 8.32
C PRO A 27 16.76 14.15 8.81
N VAL A 28 17.62 13.16 8.60
CA VAL A 28 17.37 11.76 8.96
C VAL A 28 18.11 11.40 10.24
N PHE A 29 17.47 10.65 11.13
CA PHE A 29 18.10 10.12 12.34
C PHE A 29 19.26 9.18 11.98
N ARG A 30 20.37 9.30 12.72
CA ARG A 30 21.49 8.37 12.61
C ARG A 30 21.09 7.00 13.16
N SER A 31 21.69 5.95 12.60
CA SER A 31 21.47 4.58 13.04
C SER A 31 21.93 4.39 14.50
N ASP A 32 20.98 4.07 15.39
CA ASP A 32 21.22 3.62 16.75
C ASP A 32 20.30 2.43 17.12
N VAL A 33 20.55 1.79 18.26
CA VAL A 33 19.76 0.64 18.73
C VAL A 33 18.28 0.99 18.89
N GLY A 34 17.97 2.20 19.37
CA GLY A 34 16.59 2.66 19.57
C GLY A 34 15.83 2.86 18.25
N LEU A 35 16.50 3.41 17.23
CA LEU A 35 15.97 3.53 15.87
C LEU A 35 15.73 2.14 15.26
N HIS A 36 16.67 1.21 15.40
CA HIS A 36 16.50 -0.16 14.91
C HIS A 36 15.31 -0.87 15.55
N LEU A 37 15.10 -0.73 16.86
CA LEU A 37 13.95 -1.32 17.55
C LEU A 37 12.62 -0.73 17.06
N ARG A 38 12.54 0.60 16.92
CA ARG A 38 11.34 1.28 16.37
C ARG A 38 11.07 0.86 14.93
N LEU A 39 12.08 0.87 14.06
CA LEU A 39 11.95 0.46 12.66
C LEU A 39 11.59 -1.01 12.52
N SER A 40 12.13 -1.89 13.35
CA SER A 40 11.79 -3.32 13.36
C SER A 40 10.29 -3.52 13.64
N LYS A 41 9.75 -2.83 14.66
CA LYS A 41 8.33 -2.88 14.99
C LYS A 41 7.45 -2.38 13.83
N VAL A 42 7.80 -1.22 13.27
CA VAL A 42 7.03 -0.63 12.16
C VAL A 42 7.10 -1.51 10.91
N ASN A 43 8.28 -2.02 10.54
CA ASN A 43 8.44 -2.91 9.38
C ASN A 43 7.68 -4.23 9.56
N ALA A 44 7.61 -4.77 10.78
CA ALA A 44 6.79 -5.95 11.07
C ALA A 44 5.29 -5.65 10.87
N GLN A 45 4.82 -4.47 11.29
CA GLN A 45 3.43 -4.03 11.05
C GLN A 45 3.14 -3.84 9.56
N ILE A 46 4.05 -3.19 8.82
CA ILE A 46 3.98 -3.04 7.35
C ILE A 46 3.78 -4.39 6.68
N ASN A 47 4.61 -5.37 7.00
CA ASN A 47 4.53 -6.70 6.39
C ASN A 47 3.21 -7.40 6.71
N LYS A 48 2.79 -7.36 7.98
CA LYS A 48 1.52 -7.95 8.40
C LYS A 48 0.32 -7.35 7.66
N ILE A 49 0.23 -6.02 7.60
CA ILE A 49 -0.88 -5.33 6.92
C ILE A 49 -0.85 -5.65 5.42
N ARG A 50 0.33 -5.70 4.81
CA ARG A 50 0.48 -6.07 3.39
C ARG A 50 -0.02 -7.48 3.10
N GLU A 51 0.32 -8.45 3.95
CA GLU A 51 -0.16 -9.83 3.81
C GLU A 51 -1.68 -9.91 3.95
N GLU A 52 -2.26 -9.21 4.94
CA GLU A 52 -3.72 -9.12 5.13
C GLU A 52 -4.41 -8.46 3.92
N TYR A 53 -3.86 -7.36 3.41
CA TYR A 53 -4.37 -6.66 2.22
C TYR A 53 -4.36 -7.56 0.98
N ILE A 54 -3.24 -8.24 0.69
CA ILE A 54 -3.15 -9.18 -0.43
C ILE A 54 -4.16 -10.34 -0.27
N GLY A 55 -4.34 -10.84 0.95
CA GLY A 55 -5.31 -11.88 1.25
C GLY A 55 -6.75 -11.46 0.91
N LEU A 56 -7.14 -10.23 1.24
CA LEU A 56 -8.48 -9.70 0.93
C LEU A 56 -8.71 -9.53 -0.58
N PHE A 57 -7.69 -9.11 -1.34
CA PHE A 57 -7.80 -9.09 -2.81
C PHE A 57 -8.01 -10.49 -3.38
N ALA A 58 -7.22 -11.46 -2.92
CA ALA A 58 -7.35 -12.85 -3.37
C ALA A 58 -8.75 -13.42 -3.06
N GLU A 59 -9.28 -13.14 -1.87
CA GLU A 59 -10.64 -13.53 -1.48
C GLU A 59 -11.69 -12.87 -2.38
N SER A 60 -11.58 -11.56 -2.63
CA SER A 60 -12.50 -10.84 -3.51
C SER A 60 -12.50 -11.41 -4.93
N PHE A 61 -11.33 -11.73 -5.50
CA PHE A 61 -11.25 -12.36 -6.82
C PHE A 61 -11.88 -13.75 -6.81
N GLN A 62 -11.66 -14.55 -5.78
CA GLN A 62 -12.28 -15.86 -5.66
C GLN A 62 -13.82 -15.75 -5.59
N LEU A 63 -14.35 -14.79 -4.83
CA LEU A 63 -15.79 -14.55 -4.75
C LEU A 63 -16.40 -14.11 -6.08
N ILE A 64 -15.70 -13.27 -6.84
CA ILE A 64 -16.12 -12.88 -8.21
C ILE A 64 -16.13 -14.10 -9.13
N ASP A 65 -15.14 -14.98 -9.01
CA ASP A 65 -15.06 -16.21 -9.80
C ASP A 65 -16.22 -17.16 -9.49
N GLU A 66 -16.52 -17.36 -8.21
CA GLU A 66 -17.65 -18.17 -7.74
C GLU A 66 -18.99 -17.57 -8.21
N ALA A 67 -19.16 -16.25 -8.08
CA ALA A 67 -20.35 -15.54 -8.54
C ALA A 67 -20.54 -15.63 -10.06
N TYR A 68 -19.44 -15.59 -10.82
CA TYR A 68 -19.49 -15.74 -12.28
C TYR A 68 -19.90 -17.16 -12.68
N GLN A 69 -19.41 -18.19 -12.00
CA GLN A 69 -19.87 -19.57 -12.26
C GLN A 69 -21.35 -19.74 -11.95
N ASP A 70 -21.82 -19.24 -10.80
CA ASP A 70 -23.25 -19.27 -10.43
C ASP A 70 -24.12 -18.57 -11.49
N TYR A 71 -23.67 -17.43 -12.03
CA TYR A 71 -24.33 -16.74 -13.14
C TYR A 71 -24.40 -17.58 -14.43
N LEU A 72 -23.31 -18.25 -14.80
CA LEU A 72 -23.27 -19.11 -15.99
C LEU A 72 -24.23 -20.30 -15.85
N ASP A 73 -24.24 -20.95 -14.70
CA ASP A 73 -25.13 -22.07 -14.39
C ASP A 73 -26.60 -21.64 -14.50
N ASN A 74 -26.93 -20.45 -13.98
CA ASN A 74 -28.27 -19.88 -14.09
C ASN A 74 -28.69 -19.60 -15.54
N ILE A 75 -27.79 -19.07 -16.38
CA ILE A 75 -28.05 -18.90 -17.82
C ILE A 75 -28.30 -20.22 -18.52
N GLU A 76 -27.50 -21.24 -18.20
CA GLU A 76 -27.69 -22.58 -18.77
C GLU A 76 -29.07 -23.13 -18.42
N LEU A 77 -29.47 -23.04 -17.16
CA LEU A 77 -30.81 -23.45 -16.70
C LEU A 77 -31.93 -22.68 -17.41
N ILE A 78 -31.83 -21.34 -17.51
CA ILE A 78 -32.81 -20.51 -18.24
C ILE A 78 -32.92 -20.98 -19.70
N ASN A 79 -31.80 -21.28 -20.34
CA ASN A 79 -31.79 -21.73 -21.72
C ASN A 79 -32.33 -23.16 -21.92
N LEU A 80 -32.24 -24.02 -20.91
CA LEU A 80 -32.84 -25.36 -20.92
C LEU A 80 -34.37 -25.29 -20.78
N ASP A 81 -34.89 -24.33 -20.03
CA ASP A 81 -36.33 -24.12 -19.81
C ASP A 81 -37.02 -23.37 -20.98
N LYS A 82 -36.24 -22.80 -21.91
CA LYS A 82 -36.77 -22.09 -23.08
C LYS A 82 -37.38 -23.03 -24.11
N LYS A 83 -38.48 -22.60 -24.73
CA LYS A 83 -39.10 -23.32 -25.84
C LYS A 83 -38.22 -23.26 -27.10
N PRO A 84 -38.37 -24.20 -28.06
CA PRO A 84 -37.51 -24.29 -29.24
C PRO A 84 -37.47 -23.02 -30.11
N ASP A 85 -38.50 -22.18 -30.03
CA ASP A 85 -38.70 -20.95 -30.78
C ASP A 85 -38.31 -19.67 -30.01
N GLU A 86 -37.93 -19.79 -28.73
CA GLU A 86 -37.51 -18.65 -27.91
C GLU A 86 -36.01 -18.34 -28.07
N LYS A 87 -35.68 -17.05 -28.03
CA LYS A 87 -34.28 -16.60 -28.16
C LYS A 87 -33.48 -16.99 -26.91
N LYS A 88 -32.37 -17.72 -27.11
CA LYS A 88 -31.41 -18.07 -26.05
C LYS A 88 -30.72 -16.83 -25.47
N GLU A 89 -30.42 -16.87 -24.18
CA GLU A 89 -29.53 -15.90 -23.52
C GLU A 89 -28.08 -16.28 -23.76
N LEU A 90 -27.24 -15.27 -23.96
CA LEU A 90 -25.80 -15.45 -24.12
C LEU A 90 -25.12 -14.92 -22.87
N ALA A 91 -24.20 -15.71 -22.34
CA ALA A 91 -23.36 -15.26 -21.25
C ALA A 91 -22.51 -14.06 -21.69
N ILE A 92 -22.41 -13.08 -20.81
CA ILE A 92 -21.36 -12.06 -20.90
C ILE A 92 -20.03 -12.70 -20.49
N ASP A 93 -18.91 -12.12 -20.92
CA ASP A 93 -17.61 -12.60 -20.47
C ASP A 93 -17.33 -12.23 -19.00
N LYS A 94 -16.29 -12.85 -18.44
CA LYS A 94 -15.92 -12.67 -17.03
C LYS A 94 -15.56 -11.23 -16.67
N ILE A 95 -14.97 -10.47 -17.59
CA ILE A 95 -14.57 -9.07 -17.35
C ILE A 95 -15.80 -8.18 -17.31
N GLY A 96 -16.72 -8.37 -18.26
CA GLY A 96 -18.02 -7.71 -18.27
C GLY A 96 -18.83 -8.05 -17.03
N PHE A 97 -18.80 -9.32 -16.58
CA PHE A 97 -19.43 -9.72 -15.33
C PHE A 97 -18.80 -9.02 -14.14
N ALA A 98 -17.48 -9.05 -13.98
CA ALA A 98 -16.79 -8.39 -12.87
C ALA A 98 -17.04 -6.88 -12.84
N THR A 99 -17.30 -6.24 -13.99
CA THR A 99 -17.63 -4.80 -14.06
C THR A 99 -19.08 -4.50 -13.64
N HIS A 100 -19.96 -5.51 -13.69
CA HIS A 100 -21.41 -5.37 -13.45
C HIS A 100 -21.94 -6.36 -12.40
N TYR A 101 -21.06 -6.93 -11.56
CA TYR A 101 -21.42 -8.03 -10.64
C TYR A 101 -22.51 -7.62 -9.65
N THR A 102 -22.54 -6.35 -9.24
CA THR A 102 -23.56 -5.79 -8.34
C THR A 102 -24.98 -5.91 -8.88
N THR A 103 -25.13 -6.06 -10.20
CA THR A 103 -26.43 -6.22 -10.87
C THR A 103 -26.71 -7.65 -11.33
N LEU A 104 -25.67 -8.47 -11.50
CA LEU A 104 -25.76 -9.79 -12.14
C LEU A 104 -25.58 -10.95 -11.19
N ALA A 105 -24.87 -10.75 -10.08
CA ALA A 105 -24.63 -11.78 -9.07
C ALA A 105 -25.81 -11.88 -8.10
N ASP A 106 -25.96 -13.07 -7.50
CA ASP A 106 -26.83 -13.25 -6.34
C ASP A 106 -26.43 -12.25 -5.23
N PRO A 107 -27.40 -11.57 -4.57
CA PRO A 107 -27.13 -10.60 -3.51
C PRO A 107 -26.19 -11.11 -2.40
N LYS A 108 -26.18 -12.43 -2.13
CA LYS A 108 -25.27 -13.04 -1.14
C LYS A 108 -23.79 -12.89 -1.52
N PHE A 109 -23.46 -12.92 -2.82
CA PHE A 109 -22.10 -12.74 -3.32
C PHE A 109 -21.75 -11.26 -3.31
N VAL A 110 -22.68 -10.39 -3.72
CA VAL A 110 -22.49 -8.93 -3.67
C VAL A 110 -22.12 -8.49 -2.25
N GLU A 111 -22.90 -8.90 -1.25
CA GLU A 111 -22.62 -8.55 0.16
C GLU A 111 -21.24 -9.02 0.64
N LYS A 112 -20.79 -10.20 0.20
CA LYS A 112 -19.48 -10.73 0.58
C LYS A 112 -18.33 -9.98 -0.11
N ILE A 113 -18.47 -9.71 -1.40
CA ILE A 113 -17.48 -8.96 -2.18
C ILE A 113 -17.36 -7.55 -1.59
N ASP A 114 -18.47 -6.86 -1.33
CA ASP A 114 -18.48 -5.52 -0.74
C ASP A 114 -17.81 -5.48 0.64
N LYS A 115 -17.95 -6.55 1.44
CA LYS A 115 -17.21 -6.70 2.72
C LYS A 115 -15.71 -6.81 2.50
N CYS A 116 -15.26 -7.61 1.53
CA CYS A 116 -13.83 -7.74 1.19
C CYS A 116 -13.27 -6.41 0.68
N GLU A 117 -13.99 -5.70 -0.19
CA GLU A 117 -13.59 -4.39 -0.70
C GLU A 117 -13.49 -3.35 0.41
N THR A 118 -14.50 -3.26 1.29
CA THR A 118 -14.49 -2.35 2.45
C THR A 118 -13.33 -2.66 3.40
N ALA A 119 -13.10 -3.94 3.70
CA ALA A 119 -11.97 -4.36 4.52
C ALA A 119 -10.62 -4.04 3.86
N SER A 120 -10.53 -4.18 2.53
CA SER A 120 -9.32 -3.85 1.76
C SER A 120 -9.02 -2.36 1.83
N LEU A 121 -10.04 -1.51 1.69
CA LEU A 121 -9.90 -0.06 1.84
C LEU A 121 -9.42 0.33 3.25
N ALA A 122 -9.97 -0.29 4.29
CA ALA A 122 -9.50 -0.07 5.66
C ALA A 122 -8.02 -0.48 5.82
N LYS A 123 -7.62 -1.61 5.23
CA LYS A 123 -6.22 -2.06 5.25
C LYS A 123 -5.29 -1.18 4.43
N ALA A 124 -5.76 -0.61 3.31
CA ALA A 124 -5.01 0.39 2.55
C ALA A 124 -4.74 1.63 3.39
N GLU A 125 -5.74 2.12 4.13
CA GLU A 125 -5.59 3.26 5.04
C GLU A 125 -4.63 2.93 6.20
N GLU A 126 -4.77 1.76 6.83
CA GLU A 126 -3.81 1.29 7.85
C GLU A 126 -2.38 1.23 7.30
N PHE A 127 -2.22 0.78 6.06
CA PHE A 127 -0.92 0.67 5.41
C PHE A 127 -0.30 2.04 5.15
N LEU A 128 -1.08 2.99 4.62
CA LEU A 128 -0.66 4.38 4.43
C LEU A 128 -0.20 5.02 5.75
N ASN A 129 -1.00 4.86 6.81
CA ASN A 129 -0.68 5.38 8.14
C ASN A 129 0.60 4.76 8.72
N THR A 130 0.84 3.47 8.46
CA THR A 130 2.06 2.79 8.91
C THR A 130 3.30 3.25 8.13
N LEU A 131 3.18 3.53 6.84
CA LEU A 131 4.25 4.15 6.04
C LEU A 131 4.56 5.57 6.53
N LEU A 132 3.53 6.33 6.90
CA LEU A 132 3.71 7.64 7.54
C LEU A 132 4.39 7.52 8.91
N GLU A 133 4.05 6.52 9.72
CA GLU A 133 4.76 6.25 10.97
C GLU A 133 6.24 5.94 10.70
N LYS A 134 6.53 5.12 9.69
CA LYS A 134 7.91 4.82 9.28
C LYS A 134 8.68 6.09 8.92
N PHE A 135 8.06 7.00 8.16
CA PHE A 135 8.62 8.30 7.84
C PHE A 135 8.94 9.12 9.11
N ARG A 136 7.98 9.23 10.04
CA ARG A 136 8.16 9.95 11.32
C ARG A 136 9.23 9.34 12.23
N VAL A 137 9.46 8.04 12.15
CA VAL A 137 10.54 7.36 12.87
C VAL A 137 11.91 7.71 12.28
N LEU A 138 12.00 7.88 10.96
CA LEU A 138 13.24 8.14 10.22
C LEU A 138 13.65 9.61 10.20
N VAL A 139 12.68 10.52 10.13
CA VAL A 139 12.92 11.95 9.89
C VAL A 139 12.82 12.74 11.19
N HIS A 140 13.83 13.56 11.48
CA HIS A 140 13.78 14.51 12.57
C HIS A 140 12.88 15.69 12.19
N ASP A 141 12.06 16.17 13.12
CA ASP A 141 11.09 17.24 12.85
C ASP A 141 10.19 16.93 11.64
N SER A 142 9.73 15.68 11.56
CA SER A 142 9.04 15.11 10.39
C SER A 142 7.83 15.91 9.92
N ASP A 143 7.14 16.62 10.82
CA ASP A 143 5.96 17.40 10.46
C ASP A 143 6.32 18.58 9.55
N SER A 144 7.52 19.16 9.68
CA SER A 144 8.05 20.19 8.77
C SER A 144 8.40 19.66 7.38
N TYR A 145 8.46 18.34 7.20
CA TYR A 145 8.83 17.66 5.96
C TYR A 145 7.68 16.79 5.41
N ILE A 146 6.48 16.90 5.98
CA ILE A 146 5.33 16.06 5.63
C ILE A 146 4.89 16.24 4.17
N ASP A 147 5.05 17.44 3.62
CA ASP A 147 4.69 17.75 2.24
C ASP A 147 5.50 16.92 1.24
N ILE A 148 6.73 16.51 1.59
CA ILE A 148 7.56 15.64 0.75
C ILE A 148 7.01 14.21 0.75
N PHE A 149 6.50 13.73 1.89
CA PHE A 149 5.84 12.42 1.94
C PHE A 149 4.54 12.45 1.12
N ASN A 150 3.78 13.54 1.23
CA ASN A 150 2.51 13.71 0.50
C ASN A 150 2.69 14.00 -0.99
N SER A 151 3.87 14.44 -1.45
CA SER A 151 4.15 14.67 -2.86
C SER A 151 4.48 13.38 -3.62
N ILE A 152 4.74 12.27 -2.93
CA ILE A 152 4.98 10.98 -3.57
C ILE A 152 3.68 10.49 -4.23
N PRO A 153 3.68 10.22 -5.55
CA PRO A 153 2.49 9.76 -6.24
C PRO A 153 1.89 8.50 -5.62
N PHE A 154 0.58 8.54 -5.39
CA PHE A 154 -0.21 7.45 -4.82
C PHE A 154 -1.57 7.36 -5.51
N SER A 155 -1.90 6.18 -6.02
CA SER A 155 -3.14 5.93 -6.78
C SER A 155 -4.25 5.24 -5.95
N GLY A 156 -4.16 5.26 -4.62
CA GLY A 156 -5.13 4.62 -3.73
C GLY A 156 -4.90 3.12 -3.53
N THR A 157 -4.30 2.43 -4.50
CA THR A 157 -4.08 0.98 -4.46
C THR A 157 -2.63 0.57 -4.72
N ASP A 158 -1.80 1.45 -5.28
CA ASP A 158 -0.37 1.20 -5.50
C ASP A 158 0.50 1.96 -4.50
N PHE A 159 1.08 1.22 -3.57
CA PHE A 159 1.98 1.74 -2.54
C PHE A 159 3.47 1.66 -2.89
N THR A 160 3.80 1.31 -4.14
CA THR A 160 5.18 1.08 -4.57
C THR A 160 6.05 2.31 -4.34
N GLY A 161 5.60 3.49 -4.76
CA GLY A 161 6.34 4.76 -4.59
C GLY A 161 6.60 5.09 -3.12
N LEU A 162 5.57 5.11 -2.29
CA LEU A 162 5.68 5.38 -0.85
C LEU A 162 6.57 4.36 -0.11
N THR A 163 6.47 3.08 -0.48
CA THR A 163 7.32 2.02 0.06
C THR A 163 8.78 2.24 -0.33
N GLN A 164 9.06 2.54 -1.60
CA GLN A 164 10.41 2.82 -2.08
C GLN A 164 11.00 4.05 -1.40
N PHE A 165 10.23 5.13 -1.29
CA PHE A 165 10.64 6.37 -0.63
C PHE A 165 11.04 6.13 0.84
N THR A 166 10.17 5.50 1.62
CA THR A 166 10.46 5.21 3.04
C THR A 166 11.62 4.21 3.22
N ASN A 167 11.84 3.30 2.28
CA ASN A 167 13.00 2.40 2.28
C ASN A 167 14.31 3.11 1.91
N SER A 168 14.28 4.10 1.02
CA SER A 168 15.42 4.95 0.70
C SER A 168 15.85 5.76 1.91
N LEU A 169 14.89 6.38 2.63
CA LEU A 169 15.15 7.06 3.90
C LEU A 169 15.78 6.13 4.95
N GLU A 170 15.27 4.90 5.08
CA GLU A 170 15.86 3.90 5.98
C GLU A 170 17.28 3.50 5.56
N THR A 171 17.53 3.41 4.26
CA THR A 171 18.87 3.13 3.72
C THR A 171 19.83 4.25 4.05
N GLU A 172 19.43 5.51 3.84
CA GLU A 172 20.21 6.66 4.27
C GLU A 172 20.48 6.56 5.78
N ALA A 173 19.45 6.43 6.63
CA ALA A 173 19.59 6.35 8.09
C ALA A 173 20.66 5.33 8.53
N ARG A 174 20.74 4.19 7.83
CA ARG A 174 21.71 3.11 8.07
C ARG A 174 23.13 3.40 7.59
N LYS A 175 23.34 4.26 6.59
CA LYS A 175 24.69 4.64 6.11
C LYS A 175 25.51 5.31 7.19
N TYR A 176 24.87 6.17 7.99
CA TYR A 176 25.51 6.91 9.06
C TYR A 176 25.29 6.23 10.41
N ARG A 177 25.73 4.97 10.51
CA ARG A 177 25.99 4.34 11.82
C ARG A 177 26.95 5.27 12.56
N GLY A 178 26.59 5.67 13.77
CA GLY A 178 27.43 6.54 14.57
C GLY A 178 28.88 6.04 14.50
N GLU A 179 29.78 6.89 13.98
CA GLU A 179 31.22 6.64 14.00
C GLU A 179 31.67 6.58 15.46
N GLY A 180 31.48 5.42 16.07
CA GLY A 180 32.27 4.96 17.19
C GLY A 180 33.63 4.56 16.65
N THR A 181 34.57 5.51 16.64
CA THR A 181 35.93 5.30 17.12
C THR A 181 36.57 3.94 16.80
N LEU A 182 37.11 3.79 15.58
CA LEU A 182 38.40 3.08 15.42
C LEU A 182 39.48 4.15 15.31
N LYS A 183 39.89 4.70 16.45
CA LYS A 183 41.19 5.38 16.51
C LYS A 183 42.26 4.31 16.21
N LYS A 184 43.01 4.52 15.13
CA LYS A 184 44.38 4.00 15.02
C LYS A 184 45.24 4.60 16.12
#